data_AF-A0A1J3EN47-F1
#
_entry.id   AF-A0A1J3EN47-F1
#
_cell.length_a   1.000
_cell.length_b   1.000
_cell.length_c   1.000
_cell.angle_alpha   90.00
_cell.angle_beta   90.00
_cell.angle_gamma   90.00
#
_symmetry.space_group_name_H-M   'P 1'
#
loop_
_entity.id
_entity.type
_entity.pdbx_description
1 polymer ?
#
loop_
_entity_poly.entity_id
_entity_poly.type
_entity_poly.pdbx_seq_one_letter_code
_entity_poly.pdbx_strand_id
1 'polypeptide(L)'
;EWFGPRSRIILITKDKQILRGHGIECVYEVGMPSTKVALQIFCQNAFRQSSPPDGFMELASEVAARAGRLPLGLNLLGSSMRGRNKKYWVDKLPDFRKGLDGKVQRALQVSYNGLERKEHQELFRHIACFFNGDEV
;
A
#
# COMPACT_ATOMS: atom_id res chain seq x y z
N GLU A 1 -38.53 11.42 4.39
CA GLU A 1 -37.52 10.82 3.49
C GLU A 1 -36.13 11.30 3.89
N TRP A 2 -35.09 10.49 3.70
CA TRP A 2 -33.70 10.86 4.06
C TRP A 2 -32.96 11.58 2.93
N PHE A 3 -33.34 11.34 1.66
CA PHE A 3 -32.66 11.91 0.49
C PHE A 3 -33.66 12.34 -0.59
N GLY A 4 -33.35 13.45 -1.27
CA GLY A 4 -34.16 13.97 -2.38
C GLY A 4 -33.77 13.39 -3.75
N PRO A 5 -34.52 13.70 -4.82
CA PRO A 5 -34.22 13.24 -6.17
C PRO A 5 -32.78 13.56 -6.61
N ARG A 6 -32.15 12.61 -7.32
CA ARG A 6 -30.77 12.70 -7.86
C ARG A 6 -29.63 12.69 -6.81
N SER A 7 -29.93 12.48 -5.53
CA SER A 7 -28.90 12.28 -4.51
C SER A 7 -28.02 11.06 -4.85
N ARG A 8 -26.72 11.15 -4.57
CA ARG A 8 -25.75 10.05 -4.73
C ARG A 8 -24.97 9.88 -3.44
N ILE A 9 -24.86 8.64 -2.97
CA ILE A 9 -24.13 8.29 -1.74
C ILE A 9 -22.97 7.39 -2.14
N ILE A 10 -21.78 7.67 -1.60
CA ILE A 10 -20.58 6.84 -1.80
C ILE A 10 -20.22 6.22 -0.45
N LEU A 11 -20.36 4.90 -0.34
CA LEU A 11 -19.92 4.13 0.82
C LEU A 11 -18.56 3.50 0.50
N ILE A 12 -17.58 3.71 1.39
CA ILE A 12 -16.23 3.14 1.27
C ILE A 12 -16.03 2.19 2.45
N THR A 13 -15.75 0.92 2.17
CA THR A 13 -15.53 -0.10 3.20
C THR A 13 -14.46 -1.10 2.74
N LYS A 14 -13.81 -1.74 3.71
CA LYS A 14 -12.93 -2.90 3.47
C LYS A 14 -13.69 -4.23 3.54
N ASP A 15 -14.92 -4.23 4.05
CA ASP A 15 -15.76 -5.41 4.23
C ASP A 15 -16.90 -5.44 3.20
N LYS A 16 -16.81 -6.40 2.27
CA LYS A 16 -17.84 -6.61 1.24
C LYS A 16 -19.16 -7.12 1.80
N GLN A 17 -19.19 -7.73 2.99
CA GLN A 17 -20.42 -8.23 3.60
C GLN A 17 -21.35 -7.10 4.00
N ILE A 18 -20.82 -5.95 4.42
CA ILE A 18 -21.62 -4.75 4.69
C ILE A 18 -22.39 -4.31 3.44
N LEU A 19 -21.74 -4.33 2.27
CA LEU A 19 -22.37 -3.95 1.00
C LEU A 19 -23.49 -4.93 0.62
N ARG A 20 -23.22 -6.24 0.76
CA ARG A 20 -24.20 -7.30 0.48
C ARG A 20 -25.39 -7.25 1.43
N GLY A 21 -25.15 -7.07 2.73
CA GLY A 21 -26.19 -7.01 3.76
C GLY A 21 -27.14 -5.84 3.59
N HIS A 22 -26.72 -4.77 2.91
CA HIS A 22 -27.56 -3.59 2.60
C HIS A 22 -28.09 -3.59 1.16
N GLY A 23 -27.93 -4.68 0.40
CA GLY A 23 -28.44 -4.78 -0.98
C GLY A 23 -27.79 -3.78 -1.95
N ILE A 24 -26.54 -3.37 -1.70
CA ILE A 24 -25.83 -2.44 -2.58
C ILE A 24 -25.28 -3.21 -3.78
N GLU A 25 -25.84 -2.96 -4.96
CA GLU A 25 -25.47 -3.66 -6.20
C GLU A 25 -24.33 -2.96 -6.97
N CYS A 26 -24.27 -1.62 -6.92
CA CYS A 26 -23.25 -0.82 -7.59
C CYS A 26 -21.94 -0.81 -6.80
N VAL A 27 -21.13 -1.86 -6.94
CA VAL A 27 -19.85 -2.02 -6.21
C VAL A 27 -18.66 -1.82 -7.15
N TYR A 28 -17.75 -0.93 -6.76
CA TYR A 28 -16.44 -0.78 -7.40
C TYR A 28 -15.35 -1.30 -6.48
N GLU A 29 -14.66 -2.36 -6.90
CA GLU A 29 -13.51 -2.89 -6.19
C GLU A 29 -12.24 -2.12 -6.60
N VAL A 30 -11.64 -1.42 -5.64
CA VAL A 30 -10.43 -0.62 -5.89
C VAL A 30 -9.24 -1.56 -6.12
N GLY A 31 -8.80 -1.66 -7.37
CA GLY A 31 -7.61 -2.42 -7.75
C GLY A 31 -6.29 -1.74 -7.36
N MET A 32 -5.20 -2.50 -7.42
CA MET A 32 -3.86 -1.98 -7.20
C MET A 32 -3.39 -1.15 -8.42
N PRO A 33 -2.68 -0.01 -8.25
CA PRO A 33 -2.16 0.78 -9.35
C PRO A 33 -1.19 -0.04 -10.21
N SER A 34 -1.06 0.28 -11.50
CA SER A 34 -0.03 -0.36 -12.35
C SER A 34 1.38 -0.04 -11.86
N THR A 35 2.39 -0.84 -12.24
CA THR A 35 3.78 -0.59 -11.85
C THR A 35 4.26 0.82 -12.22
N LYS A 36 3.83 1.34 -13.38
CA LYS A 36 4.12 2.71 -13.82
C LYS A 36 3.51 3.74 -12.87
N VAL A 37 2.23 3.58 -12.50
CA VAL A 37 1.55 4.48 -11.57
C VAL A 37 2.12 4.37 -10.16
N ALA A 38 2.50 3.17 -9.72
CA ALA A 38 3.15 2.94 -8.43
C ALA A 38 4.48 3.71 -8.34
N LEU A 39 5.33 3.62 -9.36
CA LEU A 39 6.57 4.40 -9.43
C LEU A 39 6.27 5.90 -9.41
N GLN A 40 5.26 6.36 -10.15
CA GLN A 40 4.87 7.77 -10.15
C GLN A 40 4.43 8.24 -8.74
N ILE A 41 3.62 7.45 -8.03
CA ILE A 41 3.22 7.75 -6.65
C ILE A 41 4.46 7.87 -5.76
N PHE A 42 5.39 6.91 -5.85
CA PHE A 42 6.64 6.96 -5.10
C PHE A 42 7.44 8.24 -5.41
N CYS A 43 7.63 8.58 -6.70
CA CYS A 43 8.37 9.75 -7.13
C CYS A 43 7.73 11.06 -6.68
N GLN A 44 6.39 11.16 -6.70
CA GLN A 44 5.68 12.35 -6.21
C GLN A 44 5.95 12.57 -4.72
N ASN A 45 6.14 11.49 -3.95
CA ASN A 45 6.47 11.56 -2.54
C ASN A 45 7.97 11.78 -2.30
N ALA A 46 8.87 11.14 -3.05
CA ALA A 46 10.31 11.28 -2.86
C ALA A 46 10.89 12.58 -3.43
N PHE A 47 10.43 13.00 -4.61
CA PHE A 47 11.05 14.05 -5.41
C PHE A 47 10.11 15.23 -5.71
N ARG A 48 8.82 15.14 -5.32
CA ARG A 48 7.76 16.10 -5.70
C ARG A 48 7.55 16.20 -7.22
N GLN A 49 7.88 15.14 -7.94
CA GLN A 49 7.81 15.05 -9.41
C GLN A 49 7.22 13.70 -9.82
N SER A 50 6.67 13.60 -11.03
CA SER A 50 6.11 12.34 -11.54
C SER A 50 7.17 11.29 -11.91
N SER A 51 8.44 11.70 -12.03
CA SER A 51 9.58 10.87 -12.38
C SER A 51 10.77 11.19 -11.45
N PRO A 52 11.71 10.25 -11.27
CA PRO A 52 12.92 10.51 -10.51
C PRO A 52 13.88 11.43 -11.30
N PRO A 53 14.73 12.22 -10.63
CA PRO A 53 15.82 12.95 -11.27
C PRO A 53 16.84 12.02 -11.95
N ASP A 54 17.68 12.59 -12.81
CA ASP A 54 18.75 11.86 -13.49
C ASP A 54 19.65 11.13 -12.47
N GLY A 55 19.95 9.86 -12.77
CA GLY A 55 20.75 9.00 -11.91
C GLY A 55 20.03 8.41 -10.70
N PHE A 56 18.72 8.64 -10.52
CA PHE A 56 17.89 8.00 -9.48
C PHE A 56 16.92 6.94 -10.02
N MET A 57 16.79 6.77 -11.34
CA MET A 57 15.77 5.90 -11.94
C MET A 57 15.82 4.45 -11.42
N GLU A 58 16.99 3.83 -11.40
CA GLU A 58 17.16 2.46 -10.92
C GLU A 58 16.84 2.35 -9.42
N LEU A 59 17.36 3.28 -8.62
CA LEU A 59 17.14 3.31 -7.16
C LEU A 59 15.65 3.50 -6.82
N ALA A 60 14.98 4.45 -7.48
CA ALA A 60 13.57 4.72 -7.28
C ALA A 60 12.71 3.52 -7.70
N SER A 61 13.07 2.86 -8.80
CA SER A 61 12.37 1.67 -9.29
C SER A 61 12.55 0.49 -8.33
N GLU A 62 13.75 0.25 -7.80
CA GLU A 62 13.99 -0.82 -6.84
C GLU A 62 13.21 -0.57 -5.53
N VAL A 63 13.28 0.63 -4.98
CA VAL A 63 12.56 0.97 -3.74
C VAL A 63 11.04 0.90 -3.95
N ALA A 64 10.52 1.41 -5.07
CA ALA A 64 9.10 1.33 -5.39
C ALA A 64 8.64 -0.13 -5.56
N ALA A 65 9.43 -0.98 -6.22
CA ALA A 65 9.11 -2.40 -6.34
C ALA A 65 9.07 -3.11 -4.97
N ARG A 66 9.99 -2.77 -4.05
CA ARG A 66 10.01 -3.30 -2.68
C ARG A 66 8.84 -2.84 -1.83
N ALA A 67 8.33 -1.63 -2.07
CA ALA A 67 7.09 -1.13 -1.47
C ALA A 67 5.85 -1.94 -1.90
N GLY A 68 5.99 -2.78 -2.93
CA GLY A 68 4.88 -3.36 -3.68
C GLY A 68 4.11 -2.28 -4.43
N ARG A 69 2.83 -2.56 -4.69
CA ARG A 69 1.93 -1.63 -5.40
C ARG A 69 0.97 -0.90 -4.46
N LEU A 70 1.14 -1.02 -3.14
CA LEU A 70 0.23 -0.42 -2.17
C LEU A 70 0.50 1.09 -2.06
N PRO A 71 -0.45 1.98 -2.42
CA PRO A 71 -0.23 3.43 -2.42
C PRO A 71 0.28 3.96 -1.07
N LEU A 72 -0.20 3.40 0.05
CA LEU A 72 0.24 3.78 1.39
C LEU A 72 1.71 3.46 1.64
N GLY A 73 2.17 2.27 1.22
CA GLY A 73 3.57 1.86 1.34
C GLY A 73 4.49 2.76 0.50
N LEU A 74 4.09 3.03 -0.74
CA LEU A 74 4.80 3.91 -1.67
C LEU A 74 4.91 5.35 -1.11
N ASN A 75 3.84 5.87 -0.51
CA ASN A 75 3.83 7.21 0.09
C ASN A 75 4.79 7.32 1.28
N LEU A 76 4.75 6.34 2.18
CA LEU A 76 5.58 6.32 3.40
C LEU A 76 7.06 6.19 3.05
N LEU A 77 7.40 5.27 2.14
CA LEU A 77 8.77 5.09 1.67
C LEU A 77 9.24 6.28 0.84
N GLY A 78 8.44 6.79 -0.09
CA GLY A 78 8.82 7.99 -0.84
C GLY A 78 9.09 9.17 0.09
N SER A 79 8.23 9.38 1.09
CA SER A 79 8.42 10.46 2.07
C SER A 79 9.66 10.28 2.96
N SER A 80 10.06 9.06 3.30
CA SER A 80 11.27 8.82 4.11
C SER A 80 12.56 9.13 3.33
N MET A 81 12.53 9.02 2.01
CA MET A 81 13.66 9.27 1.12
C MET A 81 13.76 10.72 0.62
N ARG A 82 12.74 11.55 0.87
CA ARG A 82 12.69 12.94 0.41
C ARG A 82 13.84 13.78 0.98
N GLY A 83 14.49 14.54 0.10
CA GLY A 83 15.59 15.45 0.46
C GLY A 83 16.89 14.74 0.84
N ARG A 84 16.98 13.40 0.66
CA ARG A 84 18.18 12.61 0.93
C ARG A 84 19.05 12.51 -0.32
N ASN A 85 20.37 12.52 -0.14
CA ASN A 85 21.33 12.40 -1.23
C ASN A 85 21.46 10.95 -1.73
N LYS A 86 22.02 10.75 -2.92
CA LYS A 86 22.14 9.42 -3.55
C LYS A 86 22.88 8.40 -2.68
N LYS A 87 23.93 8.83 -1.96
CA LYS A 87 24.67 7.96 -1.03
C LYS A 87 23.75 7.39 0.06
N TYR A 88 22.93 8.24 0.69
CA TYR A 88 21.97 7.79 1.69
C TYR A 88 21.00 6.74 1.13
N TRP A 89 20.52 6.92 -0.10
CA TRP A 89 19.64 5.94 -0.75
C TRP A 89 20.32 4.58 -0.92
N VAL A 90 21.56 4.57 -1.40
CA VAL A 90 22.37 3.36 -1.56
C VAL A 90 22.62 2.68 -0.21
N ASP A 91 22.97 3.46 0.81
CA ASP A 91 23.25 2.94 2.16
C ASP A 91 21.98 2.37 2.82
N LYS A 92 20.78 2.90 2.50
CA LYS A 92 19.49 2.44 3.03
C LYS A 92 18.84 1.29 2.26
N LEU A 93 19.21 1.07 1.01
CA LEU A 93 18.68 -0.01 0.17
C LEU A 93 18.72 -1.41 0.83
N PRO A 94 19.81 -1.82 1.50
CA PRO A 94 19.87 -3.11 2.19
C PRO A 94 18.81 -3.26 3.29
N ASP A 95 18.42 -2.18 3.97
CA ASP A 95 17.40 -2.24 5.02
C ASP A 95 16.02 -2.55 4.42
N PHE A 96 15.70 -1.99 3.25
CA PHE A 96 14.48 -2.32 2.51
C PHE A 96 14.47 -3.75 1.95
N ARG A 97 15.64 -4.38 1.81
CA ARG A 97 15.75 -5.81 1.45
C ARG A 97 15.51 -6.72 2.65
N LYS A 98 15.74 -6.24 3.88
CA LYS A 98 15.60 -7.02 5.12
C LYS A 98 14.22 -6.91 5.77
N GLY A 99 13.47 -5.83 5.52
CA GLY A 99 12.13 -5.67 6.07
C GLY A 99 11.42 -4.39 5.65
N LEU A 100 10.15 -4.27 6.06
CA LEU A 100 9.33 -3.07 5.84
C LEU A 100 9.77 -1.94 6.78
N ASP A 101 9.70 -0.69 6.31
CA ASP A 101 9.87 0.50 7.15
C ASP A 101 8.90 0.48 8.33
N GLY A 102 9.37 0.85 9.53
CA GLY A 102 8.57 0.78 10.76
C GLY A 102 7.29 1.64 10.76
N LYS A 103 7.17 2.64 9.87
CA LYS A 103 5.89 3.35 9.67
C LYS A 103 4.91 2.53 8.84
N VAL A 104 5.38 1.84 7.80
CA VAL A 104 4.57 0.94 6.98
C VAL A 104 4.08 -0.22 7.83
N GLN A 105 4.98 -0.83 8.61
CA GLN A 105 4.64 -1.91 9.53
C GLN A 105 3.54 -1.48 10.52
N ARG A 106 3.69 -0.31 11.17
CA ARG A 106 2.67 0.20 12.11
C ARG A 106 1.32 0.46 11.45
N ALA A 107 1.32 1.01 10.24
CA ALA A 107 0.06 1.26 9.52
C ALA A 107 -0.68 -0.04 9.16
N LEU A 108 0.06 -1.09 8.77
CA LEU A 108 -0.51 -2.41 8.48
C LEU A 108 -0.92 -3.16 9.76
N GLN A 109 -0.16 -2.97 10.85
CA GLN A 109 -0.40 -3.63 12.13
C GLN A 109 -1.79 -3.32 12.71
N VAL A 110 -2.35 -2.14 12.45
CA VAL A 110 -3.72 -1.81 12.87
C VAL A 110 -4.74 -2.80 12.30
N SER A 111 -4.59 -3.21 11.04
CA SER A 111 -5.52 -4.17 10.41
C SER A 111 -5.31 -5.58 10.94
N TYR A 112 -4.06 -5.98 11.20
CA TYR A 112 -3.74 -7.26 11.81
C TYR A 112 -4.27 -7.37 13.25
N ASN A 113 -4.11 -6.33 14.05
CA ASN A 113 -4.63 -6.28 15.42
C ASN A 113 -6.17 -6.25 15.47
N GLY A 114 -6.83 -5.79 14.39
CA GLY A 114 -8.28 -5.83 14.24
C GLY A 114 -8.85 -7.21 13.93
N LEU A 115 -8.01 -8.24 13.71
CA LEU A 115 -8.46 -9.62 13.61
C LEU A 115 -8.95 -10.10 14.98
N GLU A 116 -10.26 -10.24 15.14
CA GLU A 116 -10.93 -10.50 16.43
C GLU A 116 -10.48 -11.80 17.12
N ARG A 117 -10.18 -12.85 16.34
CA ARG A 117 -9.77 -14.16 16.88
C ARG A 117 -8.28 -14.38 16.73
N LYS A 118 -7.65 -14.90 17.79
CA LYS A 118 -6.23 -15.29 17.80
C LYS A 118 -5.89 -16.30 16.68
N GLU A 119 -6.80 -17.22 16.39
CA GLU A 119 -6.66 -18.19 15.31
C GLU A 119 -6.53 -17.53 13.93
N HIS A 120 -7.23 -16.42 13.67
CA HIS A 120 -7.12 -15.68 12.40
C HIS A 120 -5.75 -14.99 12.28
N GLN A 121 -5.21 -14.49 13.39
CA GLN A 121 -3.86 -13.94 13.44
C GLN A 121 -2.80 -15.04 13.22
N GLU A 122 -2.99 -16.22 13.81
CA GLU A 122 -2.15 -17.39 13.58
C GLU A 122 -2.22 -17.87 12.13
N LEU A 123 -3.41 -17.92 11.54
CA LEU A 123 -3.60 -18.25 10.12
C LEU A 123 -2.91 -17.24 9.20
N PHE A 124 -3.08 -15.94 9.45
CA PHE A 124 -2.39 -14.89 8.68
C PHE A 124 -0.87 -15.08 8.72
N ARG A 125 -0.31 -15.38 9.90
CA ARG A 125 1.12 -15.68 10.04
C ARG A 125 1.53 -16.93 9.27
N HIS A 126 0.72 -18.00 9.31
CA HIS A 126 1.01 -19.20 8.53
C HIS A 126 1.01 -18.91 7.02
N ILE A 127 0.01 -18.16 6.52
CA ILE A 127 -0.05 -17.73 5.12
C ILE A 127 1.20 -16.91 4.76
N ALA A 128 1.55 -15.91 5.59
CA ALA A 128 2.71 -15.04 5.33
C ALA A 128 4.06 -15.77 5.42
N CYS A 129 4.19 -16.82 6.23
CA CYS A 129 5.45 -17.55 6.40
C CYS A 129 5.62 -18.69 5.39
N PHE A 130 4.54 -19.41 5.06
CA PHE A 130 4.63 -20.66 4.30
C PHE A 130 4.04 -20.56 2.89
N PHE A 131 3.08 -19.67 2.67
CA PHE A 131 2.32 -19.58 1.41
C PHE A 131 2.47 -18.20 0.74
N ASN A 132 3.56 -17.48 1.07
CA ASN A 132 3.77 -16.13 0.57
C ASN A 132 4.18 -16.13 -0.91
N GLY A 133 3.25 -15.70 -1.77
CA GLY A 133 3.46 -15.63 -3.22
C GLY A 133 2.93 -16.83 -3.98
N ASP A 134 2.31 -17.79 -3.30
CA ASP A 134 1.60 -18.89 -3.96
C ASP A 134 0.33 -18.35 -4.66
N GLU A 135 0.05 -18.86 -5.85
CA GLU A 135 -1.20 -18.56 -6.56
C GLU A 135 -2.36 -19.30 -5.86
N VAL A 136 -3.43 -18.57 -5.52
CA VAL A 136 -4.67 -19.08 -4.90
C VAL A 136 -5.78 -19.15 -5.94
#